data_AF-A0A3B6PHM7-F1
#
_entry.id   AF-A0A3B6PHM7-F1
#
_cell.length_a   1.000
_cell.length_b   1.000
_cell.length_c   1.000
_cell.angle_alpha   90.00
_cell.angle_beta   90.00
_cell.angle_gamma   90.00
#
_symmetry.space_group_name_H-M   'P 1'
#
loop_
_entity.id
_entity.type
_entity.pdbx_description
1 polymer ?
#
loop_
_entity_poly.entity_id
_entity_poly.type
_entity_poly.pdbx_seq_one_letter_code
_entity_poly.pdbx_strand_id
1 'polypeptide(L)'
;MRRPHSFQVLTATKDDMNTLCPSTDWSWKSMPAPFAKDEKIESYALHPDGHTIFVSSYINDINRGTFSFDTKTREWRRHGEWMFPFVLEGYFDADLDAWVGLHPDGYICSCQVPSLSNSSSTLQQPNWKMAKEHRMWNPYHQLARGRGPTLTYMGNSRFFLVDCVAADGLEFQDAFGDSRGCVLNMTTFHLRYDSEGNLRIKDRNTTSCRVSKQLSTFSPVAFWM
;
A
#
# COMPACT_ATOMS: atom_id res chain seq x y z
N MET A 1 -31.58 -15.61 -3.48
CA MET A 1 -30.78 -14.50 -2.92
C MET A 1 -29.31 -14.88 -3.01
N ARG A 2 -28.45 -14.08 -3.65
CA ARG A 2 -26.99 -14.33 -3.68
C ARG A 2 -26.43 -14.02 -2.28
N ARG A 3 -25.62 -14.92 -1.71
CA ARG A 3 -24.90 -14.64 -0.46
C ARG A 3 -23.97 -13.43 -0.71
N PRO A 4 -23.98 -12.39 0.15
CA PRO A 4 -23.00 -11.33 0.07
C PRO A 4 -21.60 -11.92 0.19
N HIS A 5 -20.65 -11.35 -0.55
CA HIS A 5 -19.26 -11.78 -0.48
C HIS A 5 -18.71 -11.53 0.92
N SER A 6 -17.74 -12.33 1.32
CA SER A 6 -17.13 -12.24 2.64
C SER A 6 -15.62 -12.22 2.55
N PHE A 7 -14.98 -11.46 3.43
CA PHE A 7 -13.55 -11.55 3.68
C PHE A 7 -13.30 -12.26 5.01
N GLN A 8 -12.07 -12.74 5.20
CA GLN A 8 -11.68 -13.49 6.40
C GLN A 8 -10.88 -12.58 7.33
N VAL A 9 -11.29 -12.53 8.59
CA VAL A 9 -10.57 -11.82 9.66
C VAL A 9 -10.06 -12.84 10.65
N LEU A 10 -8.77 -12.80 10.95
CA LEU A 10 -8.19 -13.61 12.02
C LEU A 10 -8.44 -12.88 13.35
N THR A 11 -9.19 -13.50 14.26
CA THR A 11 -9.57 -12.90 15.53
C THR A 11 -9.11 -13.74 16.70
N ALA A 12 -8.62 -13.07 17.75
CA ALA A 12 -8.36 -13.69 19.03
C ALA A 12 -9.68 -13.94 19.80
N THR A 13 -9.71 -15.00 20.62
CA THR A 13 -10.84 -15.36 21.48
C THR A 13 -10.83 -14.64 22.83
N LYS A 14 -9.71 -14.02 23.20
CA LYS A 14 -9.50 -13.30 24.46
C LYS A 14 -8.92 -11.92 24.19
N ASP A 15 -9.24 -10.96 25.06
CA ASP A 15 -8.76 -9.58 24.95
C ASP A 15 -7.33 -9.39 25.51
N ASP A 16 -6.87 -10.27 26.42
CA ASP A 16 -5.52 -10.21 26.97
C ASP A 16 -4.51 -10.89 26.04
N MET A 17 -3.83 -10.08 25.23
CA MET A 17 -2.83 -10.52 24.25
C MET A 17 -1.62 -11.22 24.90
N ASN A 18 -1.34 -11.00 26.19
CA ASN A 18 -0.19 -11.58 26.88
C ASN A 18 -0.38 -13.04 27.28
N THR A 19 -1.61 -13.56 27.20
CA THR A 19 -1.96 -14.94 27.58
C THR A 19 -2.45 -15.79 26.39
N LEU A 20 -2.40 -15.24 25.18
CA LEU A 20 -2.86 -15.92 23.98
C LEU A 20 -1.90 -17.04 23.58
N CYS A 21 -2.46 -18.22 23.32
CA CYS A 21 -1.78 -19.27 22.61
C CYS A 21 -2.05 -19.11 21.09
N PRO A 22 -1.03 -18.85 20.25
CA PRO A 22 -1.23 -18.60 18.82
C PRO A 22 -1.95 -19.73 18.06
N SER A 23 -1.83 -20.98 18.54
CA SER A 23 -2.40 -22.15 17.88
C SER A 23 -3.86 -22.47 18.24
N THR A 24 -4.38 -21.95 19.36
CA THR A 24 -5.71 -22.31 19.86
C THR A 24 -6.63 -21.12 20.11
N ASP A 25 -6.07 -19.94 20.38
CA ASP A 25 -6.86 -18.76 20.72
C ASP A 25 -7.17 -17.87 19.51
N TRP A 26 -6.80 -18.29 18.29
CA TRP A 26 -7.10 -17.57 17.06
C TRP A 26 -8.06 -18.35 16.16
N SER A 27 -9.04 -17.65 15.59
CA SER A 27 -9.99 -18.24 14.66
C SER A 27 -10.29 -17.30 13.51
N TRP A 28 -10.44 -17.88 12.33
CA TRP A 28 -10.91 -17.16 11.15
C TRP A 28 -12.41 -16.92 11.24
N LYS A 29 -12.81 -15.66 11.07
CA LYS A 29 -14.21 -15.25 11.00
C LYS A 29 -14.52 -14.67 9.63
N SER A 30 -15.60 -15.16 9.05
CA SER A 30 -16.15 -14.63 7.81
C SER A 30 -16.98 -13.38 8.11
N MET A 31 -16.62 -12.26 7.49
CA MET A 31 -17.29 -10.97 7.63
C MET A 31 -17.80 -10.51 6.26
N PRO A 32 -18.98 -9.87 6.17
CA PRO A 32 -19.48 -9.35 4.90
C PRO A 32 -18.49 -8.33 4.34
N ALA A 33 -18.29 -8.36 3.02
CA ALA A 33 -17.50 -7.40 2.28
C ALA A 33 -18.42 -6.54 1.41
N PRO A 34 -18.15 -5.23 1.24
CA PRO A 34 -18.92 -4.37 0.37
C PRO A 34 -18.59 -4.57 -1.11
N PHE A 35 -17.64 -5.45 -1.43
CA PHE A 35 -17.06 -5.64 -2.76
C PHE A 35 -17.69 -6.80 -3.54
N ALA A 36 -17.65 -6.71 -4.86
CA ALA A 36 -17.99 -7.82 -5.74
C ALA A 36 -16.83 -8.85 -5.85
N LYS A 37 -17.12 -10.08 -6.28
CA LYS A 37 -16.12 -11.17 -6.40
C LYS A 37 -14.95 -10.83 -7.33
N ASP A 38 -15.24 -10.05 -8.35
CA ASP A 38 -14.37 -9.63 -9.44
C ASP A 38 -13.70 -8.29 -9.18
N GLU A 39 -14.01 -7.65 -8.05
CA GLU A 39 -13.42 -6.39 -7.65
C GLU A 39 -11.99 -6.57 -7.11
N LYS A 40 -11.08 -5.73 -7.59
CA LYS A 40 -9.68 -5.73 -7.20
C LYS A 40 -9.43 -4.61 -6.20
N ILE A 41 -8.67 -4.93 -5.16
CA ILE A 41 -8.14 -3.92 -4.25
C ILE A 41 -6.92 -3.30 -4.91
N GLU A 42 -6.96 -1.99 -5.13
CA GLU A 42 -5.83 -1.22 -5.67
C GLU A 42 -4.90 -0.76 -4.56
N SER A 43 -5.49 -0.26 -3.47
CA SER A 43 -4.74 0.31 -2.36
C SER A 43 -5.51 0.25 -1.04
N TYR A 44 -4.75 0.38 0.05
CA TYR A 44 -5.28 0.43 1.40
C TYR A 44 -4.34 1.22 2.31
N ALA A 45 -4.86 1.75 3.42
CA ALA A 45 -4.08 2.45 4.42
C ALA A 45 -4.74 2.31 5.80
N LEU A 46 -3.93 2.22 6.86
CA LEU A 46 -4.41 2.29 8.23
C LEU A 46 -4.64 3.75 8.64
N HIS A 47 -5.82 4.03 9.20
CA HIS A 47 -6.15 5.33 9.76
C HIS A 47 -5.35 5.59 11.05
N PRO A 48 -5.00 6.85 11.37
CA PRO A 48 -4.25 7.19 12.58
C PRO A 48 -4.93 6.78 13.90
N ASP A 49 -6.22 6.45 13.89
CA ASP A 49 -6.93 5.89 15.05
C ASP A 49 -6.48 4.46 15.42
N GLY A 50 -5.71 3.80 14.56
CA GLY A 50 -5.15 2.48 14.76
C GLY A 50 -6.15 1.32 14.63
N HIS A 51 -7.39 1.56 14.21
CA HIS A 51 -8.42 0.51 14.09
C HIS A 51 -9.27 0.59 12.83
N THR A 52 -9.22 1.70 12.09
CA THR A 52 -9.95 1.88 10.84
C THR A 52 -9.03 1.66 9.65
N ILE A 53 -9.38 0.74 8.75
CA ILE A 53 -8.62 0.47 7.52
C ILE A 53 -9.39 1.05 6.35
N PHE A 54 -8.76 1.92 5.56
CA PHE A 54 -9.32 2.38 4.29
C PHE A 54 -8.87 1.48 3.15
N VAL A 55 -9.75 1.26 2.19
CA VAL A 55 -9.54 0.37 1.04
C VAL A 55 -10.15 1.03 -0.19
N SER A 56 -9.36 1.18 -1.25
CA SER A 56 -9.85 1.56 -2.57
C SER A 56 -9.89 0.33 -3.48
N SER A 57 -11.04 0.13 -4.12
CA SER A 57 -11.30 -1.05 -4.95
C SER A 57 -11.99 -0.69 -6.25
N TYR A 58 -11.80 -1.53 -7.28
CA TYR A 58 -12.37 -1.32 -8.61
C TYR A 58 -12.62 -2.63 -9.36
N ILE A 59 -13.66 -2.65 -10.19
CA ILE A 59 -13.93 -3.70 -11.18
C ILE A 59 -13.47 -3.23 -12.57
N ASN A 60 -13.79 -1.98 -12.88
CA ASN A 60 -13.42 -1.27 -14.10
C ASN A 60 -13.37 0.24 -13.80
N ASP A 61 -13.08 1.07 -14.80
CA ASP A 61 -12.88 2.52 -14.60
C ASP A 61 -14.12 3.25 -14.04
N ILE A 62 -15.31 2.67 -14.19
CA ILE A 62 -16.59 3.25 -13.75
C ILE A 62 -16.98 2.70 -12.36
N ASN A 63 -16.79 1.40 -12.16
CA ASN A 63 -17.15 0.70 -10.93
C ASN A 63 -15.95 0.69 -9.99
N ARG A 64 -15.77 1.80 -9.28
CA ARG A 64 -14.69 1.99 -8.31
C ARG A 64 -15.19 2.72 -7.07
N GLY A 65 -14.46 2.60 -5.97
CA GLY A 65 -14.74 3.40 -4.80
C GLY A 65 -13.79 3.16 -3.65
N THR A 66 -13.92 4.05 -2.66
CA THR A 66 -13.18 3.96 -1.41
C THR A 66 -14.12 3.64 -0.27
N PHE A 67 -13.67 2.74 0.59
CA PHE A 67 -14.39 2.22 1.73
C PHE A 67 -13.50 2.26 2.96
N SER A 68 -14.09 2.22 4.16
CA SER A 68 -13.37 1.97 5.39
C SER A 68 -14.00 0.81 6.15
N PHE A 69 -13.17 0.04 6.84
CA PHE A 69 -13.57 -1.00 7.77
C PHE A 69 -13.08 -0.66 9.18
N ASP A 70 -14.00 -0.49 10.12
CA ASP A 70 -13.66 -0.31 11.52
C ASP A 70 -13.53 -1.69 12.18
N THR A 71 -12.33 -2.02 12.66
CA THR A 71 -12.08 -3.34 13.28
C THR A 71 -12.75 -3.53 14.65
N LYS A 72 -13.14 -2.44 15.34
CA LYS A 72 -13.85 -2.47 16.63
C LYS A 72 -15.33 -2.74 16.43
N THR A 73 -16.00 -1.94 15.60
CA THR A 73 -17.44 -2.11 15.32
C THR A 73 -17.72 -3.21 14.29
N ARG A 74 -16.70 -3.55 13.49
CA ARG A 74 -16.76 -4.49 12.36
C ARG A 74 -17.71 -4.05 11.26
N GLU A 75 -17.82 -2.75 11.06
CA GLU A 75 -18.70 -2.14 10.08
C GLU A 75 -17.91 -1.58 8.90
N TRP A 76 -18.54 -1.66 7.72
CA TRP A 76 -18.05 -1.01 6.51
C TRP A 76 -18.75 0.32 6.29
N ARG A 77 -18.00 1.28 5.76
CA ARG A 77 -18.53 2.56 5.26
C ARG A 77 -17.99 2.83 3.87
N ARG A 78 -18.84 3.33 2.97
CA ARG A 78 -18.42 3.84 1.65
C ARG A 78 -18.17 5.33 1.74
N HIS A 79 -17.06 5.78 1.17
CA HIS A 79 -16.61 7.19 1.16
C HIS A 79 -16.72 7.84 -0.22
N GLY A 80 -17.10 7.12 -1.28
CA GLY A 80 -17.39 7.71 -2.58
C GLY A 80 -16.79 6.95 -3.76
N GLU A 81 -16.93 7.53 -4.95
CA GLU A 81 -16.48 6.98 -6.25
C GLU A 81 -15.11 7.51 -6.68
N TRP A 82 -14.19 7.54 -5.72
CA TRP A 82 -12.82 8.00 -5.88
C TRP A 82 -11.83 6.96 -5.35
N MET A 83 -10.57 7.06 -5.76
CA MET A 83 -9.47 6.16 -5.39
C MET A 83 -8.32 6.95 -4.77
N PHE A 84 -7.49 6.30 -3.96
CA PHE A 84 -6.24 6.92 -3.49
C PHE A 84 -5.28 7.23 -4.65
N PRO A 85 -4.39 8.23 -4.49
CA PRO A 85 -3.36 8.53 -5.48
C PRO A 85 -2.19 7.54 -5.43
N PHE A 86 -2.30 6.45 -4.68
CA PHE A 86 -1.28 5.43 -4.53
C PHE A 86 -1.84 4.03 -4.71
N VAL A 87 -0.93 3.10 -5.01
CA VAL A 87 -1.18 1.66 -5.08
C VAL A 87 -0.61 0.96 -3.86
N LEU A 88 -1.14 -0.23 -3.57
CA LEU A 88 -0.74 -1.06 -2.43
C LEU A 88 -0.95 -0.32 -1.10
N GLU A 89 -0.02 -0.45 -0.17
CA GLU A 89 -0.13 0.12 1.16
C GLU A 89 0.31 1.58 1.20
N GLY A 90 -0.54 2.43 1.77
CA GLY A 90 -0.20 3.79 2.19
C GLY A 90 0.04 3.85 3.70
N TYR A 91 0.99 4.70 4.10
CA TYR A 91 1.41 4.84 5.49
C TYR A 91 1.13 6.23 6.01
N PHE A 92 0.61 6.33 7.22
CA PHE A 92 0.47 7.62 7.90
C PHE A 92 1.80 8.10 8.44
N ASP A 93 2.15 9.34 8.11
CA ASP A 93 3.29 10.06 8.65
C ASP A 93 2.77 11.25 9.46
N ALA A 94 3.03 11.23 10.77
CA ALA A 94 2.58 12.25 11.70
C ALA A 94 3.26 13.61 11.49
N ASP A 95 4.50 13.63 11.00
CA ASP A 95 5.23 14.89 10.75
C ASP A 95 4.70 15.59 9.49
N LEU A 96 4.15 14.81 8.55
CA LEU A 96 3.47 15.32 7.35
C LEU A 96 1.97 15.52 7.53
N ASP A 97 1.38 14.94 8.58
CA ASP A 97 -0.08 14.81 8.76
C ASP A 97 -0.79 14.31 7.48
N ALA A 98 -0.23 13.26 6.89
CA ALA A 98 -0.67 12.75 5.60
C ALA A 98 -0.42 11.25 5.46
N TRP A 99 -1.21 10.61 4.59
CA TRP A 99 -0.83 9.31 4.05
C TRP A 99 0.20 9.49 2.94
N VAL A 100 1.18 8.60 2.91
CA VAL A 100 2.26 8.52 1.94
C VAL A 100 2.18 7.18 1.23
N GLY A 101 2.30 7.17 -0.09
CA GLY A 101 2.23 5.95 -0.87
C GLY A 101 2.93 6.01 -2.21
N LEU A 102 2.89 4.89 -2.92
CA LEU A 102 3.49 4.72 -4.24
C LEU A 102 2.51 5.17 -5.34
N HIS A 103 2.80 6.27 -6.02
CA HIS A 103 1.99 6.72 -7.16
C HIS A 103 2.25 5.85 -8.41
N PRO A 104 1.22 5.40 -9.16
CA PRO A 104 1.36 4.54 -10.34
C PRO A 104 2.45 4.98 -11.34
N ASP A 105 2.65 6.28 -11.52
CA ASP A 105 3.62 6.84 -12.47
C ASP A 105 5.10 6.70 -12.08
N GLY A 106 5.41 6.15 -10.89
CA GLY A 106 6.80 5.96 -10.46
C GLY A 106 7.30 6.93 -9.39
N TYR A 107 6.40 7.65 -8.71
CA TYR A 107 6.74 8.71 -7.76
C TYR A 107 6.17 8.45 -6.37
N ILE A 108 6.74 9.07 -5.35
CA ILE A 108 6.10 9.12 -4.04
C ILE A 108 5.03 10.20 -4.05
N CYS A 109 3.84 9.87 -3.57
CA CYS A 109 2.78 10.83 -3.34
C CYS A 109 2.37 10.86 -1.87
N SER A 110 1.69 11.94 -1.51
CA SER A 110 1.02 12.07 -0.22
C SER A 110 -0.39 12.61 -0.44
N CYS A 111 -1.34 12.22 0.41
CA CYS A 111 -2.67 12.81 0.45
C CYS A 111 -3.16 13.00 1.88
N GLN A 112 -4.08 13.93 2.05
CA GLN A 112 -4.73 14.14 3.34
C GLN A 112 -5.51 12.89 3.78
N VAL A 113 -5.54 12.65 5.08
CA VAL A 113 -6.35 11.57 5.67
C VAL A 113 -7.83 11.94 5.55
N PRO A 114 -8.67 11.13 4.89
CA PRO A 114 -10.10 11.38 4.80
C PRO A 114 -10.76 11.40 6.18
N SER A 115 -11.67 12.35 6.37
CA SER A 115 -12.41 12.45 7.64
C SER A 115 -13.36 11.26 7.82
N LEU A 116 -13.54 10.85 9.08
CA LEU A 116 -14.54 9.86 9.49
C LEU A 116 -15.90 10.48 9.85
N SER A 117 -16.09 11.80 9.66
CA SER A 117 -17.38 12.45 9.93
C SER A 117 -18.46 12.07 8.90
N ASN A 118 -19.74 12.17 9.27
CA ASN A 118 -20.85 11.94 8.33
C ASN A 118 -21.18 13.18 7.48
N SER A 119 -20.29 14.17 7.39
CA SER A 119 -20.49 15.37 6.59
C SER A 119 -20.25 15.09 5.10
N SER A 120 -20.95 15.79 4.21
CA SER A 120 -20.83 15.66 2.75
C SER A 120 -19.40 15.84 2.20
N SER A 121 -18.49 16.43 2.98
CA SER A 121 -17.06 16.53 2.68
C SER A 121 -16.33 15.19 2.58
N THR A 122 -16.86 14.10 3.16
CA THR A 122 -16.25 12.76 3.08
C THR A 122 -16.43 12.07 1.74
N LEU A 123 -17.26 12.63 0.85
CA LEU A 123 -17.50 12.10 -0.49
C LEU A 123 -16.47 12.56 -1.53
N GLN A 124 -15.56 13.47 -1.17
CA GLN A 124 -14.57 14.04 -2.07
C GLN A 124 -13.23 13.32 -1.96
N GLN A 125 -12.57 13.14 -3.10
CA GLN A 125 -11.21 12.63 -3.16
C GLN A 125 -10.29 13.60 -2.41
N PRO A 126 -9.42 13.11 -1.51
CA PRO A 126 -8.47 13.98 -0.82
C PRO A 126 -7.50 14.58 -1.84
N ASN A 127 -7.14 15.85 -1.64
CA ASN A 127 -6.07 16.47 -2.42
C ASN A 127 -4.75 15.71 -2.20
N TRP A 128 -3.94 15.60 -3.25
CA TRP A 128 -2.65 14.92 -3.18
C TRP A 128 -1.51 15.76 -3.73
N LYS A 129 -0.31 15.44 -3.27
CA LYS A 129 0.96 16.03 -3.66
C LYS A 129 1.92 14.94 -4.10
N MET A 130 2.87 15.26 -4.95
CA MET A 130 3.79 14.29 -5.52
C MET A 130 5.20 14.87 -5.55
N ALA A 131 6.18 14.06 -5.13
CA ALA A 131 7.61 14.40 -5.22
C ALA A 131 8.11 14.14 -6.65
N LYS A 132 7.84 15.08 -7.55
CA LYS A 132 8.08 14.93 -9.00
C LYS A 132 9.56 15.02 -9.39
N GLU A 133 10.41 15.50 -8.51
CA GLU A 133 11.85 15.67 -8.77
C GLU A 133 12.60 14.34 -8.94
N HIS A 134 12.07 13.26 -8.35
CA HIS A 134 12.76 11.98 -8.29
C HIS A 134 11.79 10.85 -8.61
N ARG A 135 11.87 10.35 -9.84
CA ARG A 135 11.25 9.06 -10.17
C ARG A 135 11.97 7.97 -9.38
N MET A 136 11.21 7.20 -8.61
CA MET A 136 11.72 6.22 -7.66
C MET A 136 11.72 4.80 -8.23
N TRP A 137 10.86 4.50 -9.19
CA TRP A 137 10.85 3.25 -9.96
C TRP A 137 10.30 3.48 -11.36
N ASN A 138 10.51 2.51 -12.26
CA ASN A 138 9.95 2.56 -13.59
C ASN A 138 8.67 1.69 -13.67
N PRO A 139 7.49 2.28 -13.88
CA PRO A 139 6.24 1.53 -13.95
C PRO A 139 6.16 0.59 -15.16
N TYR A 140 6.95 0.84 -16.21
CA TYR A 140 6.98 -0.03 -17.39
C TYR A 140 7.84 -1.29 -17.20
N HIS A 141 8.71 -1.33 -16.18
CA HIS A 141 9.46 -2.53 -15.80
C HIS A 141 8.69 -3.38 -14.78
N GLN A 142 7.44 -3.01 -14.46
CA GLN A 142 6.57 -3.84 -13.63
C GLN A 142 6.27 -5.14 -14.38
N LEU A 143 6.94 -6.17 -13.88
CA LEU A 143 6.79 -7.58 -14.17
C LEU A 143 5.36 -7.89 -14.64
N ALA A 144 5.27 -8.56 -15.80
CA ALA A 144 4.05 -9.18 -16.27
C ALA A 144 3.27 -9.78 -15.09
N ARG A 145 2.07 -9.23 -14.82
CA ARG A 145 1.10 -9.70 -13.81
C ARG A 145 1.40 -9.41 -12.34
N GLY A 146 1.92 -8.21 -12.05
CA GLY A 146 1.26 -7.40 -11.00
C GLY A 146 1.82 -7.46 -9.59
N ARG A 147 3.08 -7.06 -9.41
CA ARG A 147 3.50 -6.31 -8.22
C ARG A 147 4.79 -5.55 -8.55
N GLY A 148 4.72 -4.24 -8.39
CA GLY A 148 5.86 -3.31 -8.53
C GLY A 148 6.65 -3.21 -7.23
N PRO A 149 7.32 -2.08 -6.97
CA PRO A 149 8.06 -1.91 -5.72
C PRO A 149 7.14 -1.95 -4.52
N THR A 150 7.73 -2.20 -3.35
CA THR A 150 7.04 -2.04 -2.06
C THR A 150 7.67 -0.89 -1.28
N LEU A 151 6.83 -0.23 -0.47
CA LEU A 151 7.19 0.88 0.39
C LEU A 151 6.96 0.47 1.84
N THR A 152 7.80 0.94 2.75
CA THR A 152 7.67 0.76 4.19
C THR A 152 8.02 2.04 4.92
N TYR A 153 7.20 2.42 5.89
CA TYR A 153 7.48 3.53 6.80
C TYR A 153 8.39 3.08 7.94
N MET A 154 9.45 3.85 8.21
CA MET A 154 10.48 3.56 9.22
C MET A 154 10.45 4.52 10.43
N GLY A 155 9.43 5.38 10.51
CA GLY A 155 9.34 6.42 11.54
C GLY A 155 10.10 7.71 11.19
N ASN A 156 9.65 8.83 11.75
CA ASN A 156 10.28 10.16 11.63
C ASN A 156 10.46 10.59 10.16
N SER A 157 9.38 10.48 9.37
CA SER A 157 9.38 10.68 7.92
C SER A 157 10.41 9.92 7.10
N ARG A 158 10.96 8.82 7.64
CA ARG A 158 11.85 7.93 6.90
C ARG A 158 11.08 6.81 6.25
N PHE A 159 11.45 6.52 5.01
CA PHE A 159 10.84 5.47 4.21
C PHE A 159 11.91 4.59 3.56
N PHE A 160 11.53 3.34 3.36
CA PHE A 160 12.30 2.35 2.62
C PHE A 160 11.49 1.88 1.43
N LEU A 161 12.09 1.92 0.24
CA LEU A 161 11.52 1.40 -0.99
C LEU A 161 12.41 0.26 -1.48
N VAL A 162 11.78 -0.86 -1.82
CA VAL A 162 12.46 -1.98 -2.46
C VAL A 162 11.82 -2.31 -3.80
N ASP A 163 12.66 -2.39 -4.82
CA ASP A 163 12.28 -2.74 -6.19
C ASP A 163 13.17 -3.87 -6.71
N CYS A 164 12.67 -4.69 -7.62
CA CYS A 164 13.40 -5.78 -8.26
C CYS A 164 13.28 -5.68 -9.77
N VAL A 165 14.37 -5.35 -10.43
CA VAL A 165 14.45 -5.15 -11.89
C VAL A 165 15.32 -6.21 -12.55
N ALA A 166 15.20 -6.37 -13.87
CA ALA A 166 16.16 -7.15 -14.65
C ALA A 166 17.56 -6.51 -14.56
N ALA A 167 18.60 -7.33 -14.53
CA ALA A 167 19.98 -6.87 -14.58
C ALA A 167 20.30 -6.29 -15.97
N ASP A 168 21.27 -5.37 -16.02
CA ASP A 168 21.69 -4.72 -17.26
C ASP A 168 22.03 -5.73 -18.36
N GLY A 169 21.50 -5.49 -19.55
CA GLY A 169 21.73 -6.34 -20.73
C GLY A 169 20.84 -7.58 -20.80
N LEU A 170 19.93 -7.79 -19.84
CA LEU A 170 18.92 -8.83 -19.91
C LEU A 170 17.54 -8.25 -20.17
N GLU A 171 16.83 -8.87 -21.10
CA GLU A 171 15.40 -8.71 -21.19
C GLU A 171 14.73 -9.34 -19.97
N PHE A 172 13.57 -8.80 -19.62
CA PHE A 172 12.90 -9.17 -18.39
C PHE A 172 12.56 -10.67 -18.28
N GLN A 173 12.19 -11.32 -19.38
CA GLN A 173 11.84 -12.74 -19.40
C GLN A 173 13.09 -13.63 -19.22
N ASP A 174 14.25 -13.14 -19.63
CA ASP A 174 15.53 -13.87 -19.58
C ASP A 174 16.23 -13.72 -18.23
N ALA A 175 15.77 -12.78 -17.40
CA ALA A 175 16.26 -12.59 -16.03
C ALA A 175 15.91 -13.75 -15.09
N PHE A 176 14.90 -14.56 -15.42
CA PHE A 176 14.42 -15.64 -14.56
C PHE A 176 15.25 -16.90 -14.67
N GLY A 177 15.53 -17.53 -13.53
CA GLY A 177 16.38 -18.72 -13.48
C GLY A 177 17.88 -18.42 -13.56
N ASP A 178 18.26 -17.22 -13.99
CA ASP A 178 19.65 -16.77 -13.92
C ASP A 178 20.04 -16.42 -12.47
N SER A 179 21.26 -16.81 -12.08
CA SER A 179 21.80 -16.60 -10.73
C SER A 179 22.00 -15.12 -10.36
N ARG A 180 22.07 -14.24 -11.37
CA ARG A 180 22.35 -12.81 -11.31
C ARG A 180 21.45 -12.00 -12.24
N GLY A 181 20.35 -12.60 -12.70
CA GLY A 181 19.45 -12.01 -13.69
C GLY A 181 18.64 -10.82 -13.17
N CYS A 182 18.54 -10.66 -11.85
CA CYS A 182 17.82 -9.55 -11.25
C CYS A 182 18.72 -8.67 -10.37
N VAL A 183 18.34 -7.41 -10.25
CA VAL A 183 18.93 -6.43 -9.33
C VAL A 183 17.85 -5.96 -8.37
N LEU A 184 18.11 -6.14 -7.09
CA LEU A 184 17.30 -5.59 -6.01
C LEU A 184 17.82 -4.18 -5.70
N ASN A 185 16.98 -3.17 -5.88
CA ASN A 185 17.26 -1.79 -5.51
C ASN A 185 16.58 -1.48 -4.18
N MET A 186 17.38 -1.08 -3.20
CA MET A 186 16.94 -0.77 -1.84
C MET A 186 17.24 0.69 -1.58
N THR A 187 16.20 1.50 -1.39
CA THR A 187 16.33 2.95 -1.27
C THR A 187 15.75 3.43 0.04
N THR A 188 16.59 4.05 0.89
CA THR A 188 16.13 4.84 2.04
C THR A 188 16.04 6.31 1.66
N PHE A 189 15.05 7.01 2.21
CA PHE A 189 14.89 8.45 2.01
C PHE A 189 14.02 9.07 3.11
N HIS A 190 14.10 10.40 3.24
CA HIS A 190 13.22 11.19 4.08
C HIS A 190 12.22 11.98 3.23
N LEU A 191 11.03 12.21 3.78
CA LEU A 191 10.04 13.10 3.21
C LEU A 191 9.87 14.35 4.08
N ARG A 192 9.53 15.47 3.43
CA ARG A 192 9.11 16.71 4.10
C ARG A 192 8.32 17.58 3.14
N TYR A 193 7.49 18.47 3.68
CA TYR A 193 7.00 19.60 2.89
C TYR A 193 8.02 20.74 2.89
N ASP A 194 8.18 21.41 1.75
CA ASP A 194 8.89 22.68 1.70
C ASP A 194 8.00 23.86 2.14
N SER A 195 8.55 25.08 2.13
CA SER A 195 7.83 26.30 2.52
C SER A 195 6.64 26.63 1.63
N GLU A 196 6.59 26.08 0.41
CA GLU A 196 5.48 26.22 -0.54
C GLU A 196 4.47 25.07 -0.37
N GLY A 197 4.74 24.14 0.53
CA GLY A 197 3.91 22.97 0.78
C GLY A 197 4.11 21.85 -0.24
N ASN A 198 5.13 21.87 -1.09
CA ASN A 198 5.40 20.77 -2.02
C ASN A 198 6.05 19.60 -1.29
N LEU A 199 5.66 18.37 -1.63
CA LEU A 199 6.30 17.17 -1.09
C LEU A 199 7.71 17.03 -1.68
N ARG A 200 8.72 16.87 -0.81
CA ARG A 200 10.13 16.74 -1.19
C ARG A 200 10.76 15.48 -0.64
N ILE A 201 11.62 14.86 -1.44
CA ILE A 201 12.50 13.78 -1.02
C ILE A 201 13.87 14.36 -0.58
N LYS A 202 14.40 13.85 0.54
CA LYS A 202 15.71 14.22 1.11
C LYS A 202 16.50 12.98 1.52
N ASP A 203 17.81 13.15 1.63
CA ASP A 203 18.76 12.15 2.13
C ASP A 203 18.56 10.77 1.49
N ARG A 204 18.29 10.77 0.18
CA ARG A 204 18.09 9.56 -0.60
C ARG A 204 19.39 8.79 -0.68
N ASN A 205 19.35 7.53 -0.27
CA ASN A 205 20.46 6.59 -0.40
C ASN A 205 19.95 5.30 -1.02
N THR A 206 20.57 4.87 -2.12
CA THR A 206 20.20 3.64 -2.83
C THR A 206 21.38 2.67 -2.80
N THR A 207 21.12 1.46 -2.35
CA THR A 207 22.03 0.32 -2.48
C THR A 207 21.40 -0.73 -3.39
N SER A 208 22.23 -1.40 -4.18
CA SER A 208 21.77 -2.39 -5.15
C SER A 208 22.52 -3.70 -4.96
N CYS A 209 21.82 -4.83 -5.04
CA CYS A 209 22.44 -6.15 -5.01
C CYS A 209 21.89 -7.04 -6.11
N ARG A 210 22.76 -7.87 -6.71
CA ARG A 210 22.30 -8.88 -7.68
C ARG A 210 21.71 -10.06 -6.94
N VAL A 211 20.56 -10.51 -7.42
CA VAL A 211 19.82 -11.63 -6.86
C VAL A 211 19.37 -12.58 -7.96
N SER A 212 19.29 -13.87 -7.62
CA SER A 212 18.62 -14.85 -8.47
C SER A 212 17.13 -14.82 -8.18
N LYS A 213 16.31 -14.87 -9.23
CA LYS A 213 14.87 -14.95 -9.11
C LYS A 213 14.36 -16.11 -9.97
N GLN A 214 13.82 -17.13 -9.31
CA GLN A 214 13.34 -18.34 -9.98
C GLN A 214 11.91 -18.19 -10.51
N LEU A 215 11.09 -17.37 -9.86
CA LEU A 215 9.69 -17.17 -10.20
C LEU A 215 9.38 -15.69 -10.39
N SER A 216 8.67 -15.37 -11.48
CA SER A 216 8.21 -14.02 -11.79
C SER A 216 7.19 -13.47 -10.81
N THR A 217 6.48 -14.36 -10.11
CA THR A 217 5.34 -14.02 -9.24
C THR A 217 5.73 -13.44 -7.88
N PHE A 218 6.97 -13.61 -7.43
CA PHE A 218 7.41 -13.09 -6.13
C PHE A 218 7.97 -11.68 -6.28
N SER A 219 7.53 -10.77 -5.43
CA SER A 219 8.08 -9.41 -5.34
C SER A 219 8.74 -9.24 -3.98
N PRO A 220 9.83 -8.46 -3.90
CA PRO A 220 10.44 -8.15 -2.62
C PRO A 220 9.45 -7.36 -1.76
N VAL A 221 9.36 -7.76 -0.49
CA VAL A 221 8.56 -7.07 0.51
C VAL A 221 9.51 -6.65 1.63
N ALA A 222 9.46 -5.38 1.99
CA ALA A 222 10.09 -4.87 3.18
C ALA A 222 9.05 -4.69 4.30
N PHE A 223 9.52 -4.79 5.54
CA PHE A 223 8.76 -4.47 6.74
C PHE A 223 9.71 -3.84 7.77
N TRP A 224 9.17 -3.07 8.70
CA TRP A 224 9.92 -2.38 9.74
C TRP A 224 9.26 -2.67 11.10
N MET A 225 10.08 -2.91 12.12
CA MET A 225 9.66 -3.25 13.50
C MET A 225 10.36 -2.33 14.48
#